data_AF-A0A4P6JTW7-F1
#
_entry.id   AF-A0A4P6JTW7-F1
#
_cell.length_a   1.000
_cell.length_b   1.000
_cell.length_c   1.000
_cell.angle_alpha   90.00
_cell.angle_beta   90.00
_cell.angle_gamma   90.00
#
_symmetry.space_group_name_H-M   'P 1'
#
loop_
_entity.id
_entity.type
_entity.pdbx_description
1 polymer ?
#
loop_
_entity_poly.entity_id
_entity_poly.type
_entity_poly.pdbx_seq_one_letter_code
_entity_poly.pdbx_strand_id
1 'polypeptide(L)'
;MDTRFYQSPDLNIERLARDLEETFLIQGYQVQHLGNSERMIVQLKKGGSLETLIGMSAALTLTIQRSAGGVMAMVSEQEWIDKAAAGALGILFLWPLAVTAGAGVLRQAVLEGQLLSTLDTLVMRQRADVKIGPLPPEMQAQMQRQAPPTGNPASASPQSATGPRPGPGQIQCLNCQEINEAEDFYCSHCGKPLSLHKRLCPQCKAEVKANAAFCTKCGTSLAADA
;
A
#
# COMPACT_ATOMS: atom_id res chain seq x y z
N MET A 1 -2.34 0.85 0.58
CA MET A 1 -3.40 1.55 -0.16
C MET A 1 -4.55 1.79 0.80
N ASP A 2 -4.65 3.00 1.32
CA ASP A 2 -5.76 3.41 2.19
C ASP A 2 -6.81 4.14 1.36
N THR A 3 -8.09 3.83 1.60
CA THR A 3 -9.21 4.47 0.89
C THR A 3 -10.21 5.04 1.90
N ARG A 4 -10.70 6.24 1.62
CA ARG A 4 -11.76 6.90 2.37
C ARG A 4 -12.88 7.36 1.46
N PHE A 5 -14.12 7.27 1.97
CA PHE A 5 -15.30 7.77 1.28
C PHE A 5 -15.99 8.85 2.12
N TYR A 6 -16.18 10.01 1.50
CA TYR A 6 -16.85 11.16 2.05
C TYR A 6 -18.22 11.28 1.39
N GLN A 7 -19.30 11.07 2.15
CA GLN A 7 -20.68 11.19 1.65
C GLN A 7 -21.07 12.67 1.46
N SER A 8 -20.52 13.31 0.42
CA SER A 8 -20.82 14.70 0.08
C SER A 8 -20.64 14.93 -1.42
N PRO A 9 -21.74 14.94 -2.21
CA PRO A 9 -21.65 15.17 -3.65
C PRO A 9 -21.17 16.57 -4.01
N ASP A 10 -21.40 17.56 -3.15
CA ASP A 10 -21.04 18.97 -3.40
C ASP A 10 -19.62 19.33 -2.93
N LEU A 11 -18.83 18.35 -2.48
CA LEU A 11 -17.48 18.59 -2.01
C LEU A 11 -16.63 19.17 -3.15
N ASN A 12 -15.99 20.32 -2.94
CA ASN A 12 -15.13 20.94 -3.95
C ASN A 12 -13.72 20.34 -3.84
N ILE A 13 -13.47 19.33 -4.69
CA ILE A 13 -12.23 18.56 -4.68
C ILE A 13 -11.01 19.35 -5.19
N GLU A 14 -11.21 20.35 -6.05
CA GLU A 14 -10.13 21.22 -6.55
C GLU A 14 -9.63 22.15 -5.45
N ARG A 15 -10.56 22.66 -4.63
CA ARG A 15 -10.21 23.43 -3.43
C ARG A 15 -9.50 22.56 -2.41
N LEU A 16 -9.96 21.33 -2.17
CA LEU A 16 -9.26 20.40 -1.29
C LEU A 16 -7.82 20.14 -1.75
N ALA A 17 -7.59 19.98 -3.06
CA ALA A 17 -6.25 19.79 -3.60
C ALA A 17 -5.34 21.01 -3.37
N ARG A 18 -5.85 22.23 -3.57
CA ARG A 18 -5.10 23.46 -3.28
C ARG A 18 -4.81 23.63 -1.78
N ASP A 19 -5.80 23.41 -0.92
CA ASP A 19 -5.64 23.54 0.52
C ASP A 19 -4.64 22.48 1.06
N LEU A 20 -4.63 21.28 0.49
CA LEU A 20 -3.62 20.25 0.78
C LEU A 20 -2.23 20.70 0.33
N GLU A 21 -2.09 21.21 -0.89
CA GLU A 21 -0.83 21.75 -1.39
C GLU A 21 -0.28 22.82 -0.46
N GLU A 22 -1.06 23.85 -0.13
CA GLU A 22 -0.65 24.92 0.78
C GLU A 22 -0.19 24.35 2.14
N THR A 23 -0.95 23.42 2.71
CA THR A 23 -0.66 22.82 4.02
C THR A 23 0.66 22.06 4.04
N PHE A 24 0.97 21.30 2.98
CA PHE A 24 2.16 20.47 2.91
C PHE A 24 3.37 21.22 2.35
N LEU A 25 3.19 22.23 1.50
CA LEU A 25 4.26 23.14 1.07
C LEU A 25 4.90 23.85 2.27
N ILE A 26 4.09 24.35 3.21
CA ILE A 26 4.59 25.02 4.44
C ILE A 26 5.40 24.06 5.32
N GLN A 27 5.11 22.76 5.26
CA GLN A 27 5.84 21.73 6.01
C GLN A 27 7.12 21.25 5.30
N GLY A 28 7.49 21.89 4.19
CA GLY A 28 8.71 21.57 3.44
C GLY A 28 8.55 20.40 2.46
N TYR A 29 7.33 20.03 2.07
CA TYR A 29 7.10 19.06 1.01
C TYR A 29 7.10 19.72 -0.37
N GLN A 30 7.53 18.99 -1.38
CA GLN A 30 7.20 19.26 -2.77
C GLN A 30 5.82 18.68 -3.03
N VAL A 31 4.89 19.53 -3.47
CA VAL A 31 3.52 19.11 -3.78
C VAL A 31 3.15 19.54 -5.19
N GLN A 32 2.37 18.71 -5.86
CA GLN A 32 1.75 19.06 -7.13
C GLN A 32 0.38 18.42 -7.23
N HIS A 33 -0.54 19.11 -7.88
CA HIS A 33 -1.85 18.58 -8.18
C HIS A 33 -2.14 18.60 -9.69
N LEU A 34 -2.78 17.55 -10.18
CA LEU A 34 -3.18 17.39 -11.58
C LEU A 34 -4.64 16.90 -11.61
N GLY A 35 -5.46 17.44 -12.49
CA GLY A 35 -6.82 16.94 -12.68
C GLY A 35 -7.84 18.03 -12.95
N ASN A 36 -9.09 17.72 -12.61
CA ASN A 36 -10.27 18.56 -12.81
C ASN A 36 -11.29 18.32 -11.70
N SER A 37 -12.48 18.89 -11.84
CA SER A 37 -13.58 18.76 -10.89
C SER A 37 -14.10 17.33 -10.68
N GLU A 38 -13.84 16.38 -11.57
CA GLU A 38 -14.27 14.97 -11.44
C GLU A 38 -13.21 14.11 -10.75
N ARG A 39 -11.93 14.38 -11.03
CA ARG A 39 -10.80 13.67 -10.46
C ARG A 39 -9.63 14.63 -10.26
N MET A 40 -9.15 14.71 -9.03
CA MET A 40 -7.92 15.39 -8.65
C MET A 40 -6.90 14.37 -8.17
N ILE A 41 -5.66 14.52 -8.61
CA ILE A 41 -4.50 13.77 -8.15
C ILE A 41 -3.61 14.77 -7.43
N VAL A 42 -3.19 14.46 -6.20
CA VAL A 42 -2.24 15.26 -5.41
C VAL A 42 -1.05 14.37 -5.09
N GLN A 43 0.13 14.76 -5.56
CA GLN A 43 1.37 14.05 -5.26
C GLN A 43 2.20 14.85 -4.25
N LEU A 44 2.72 14.16 -3.25
CA LEU A 44 3.54 14.72 -2.18
C LEU A 44 4.88 14.00 -2.14
N LYS A 45 5.95 14.77 -2.10
CA LYS A 45 7.33 14.29 -1.95
C LYS A 45 8.03 15.13 -0.88
N LYS A 46 8.82 14.52 -0.01
CA LYS A 46 9.55 15.26 1.04
C LYS A 46 10.60 16.18 0.39
N GLY A 47 10.58 17.47 0.70
CA GLY A 47 11.62 18.42 0.29
C GLY A 47 12.77 18.40 1.30
N GLY A 48 14.01 18.39 0.78
CA GLY A 48 15.23 18.39 1.59
C GLY A 48 16.01 17.07 1.55
N SER A 49 17.15 17.12 0.85
CA SER A 49 18.33 16.24 0.95
C SER A 49 18.14 14.73 0.68
N LEU A 50 18.22 14.33 -0.59
CA LEU A 50 19.48 13.85 -1.19
C LEU A 50 19.21 13.70 -2.69
N GLU A 51 19.37 14.79 -3.44
CA GLU A 51 19.55 14.67 -4.88
C GLU A 51 20.73 13.71 -5.12
N THR A 52 20.55 12.78 -6.05
CA THR A 52 21.61 11.93 -6.62
C THR A 52 22.29 10.91 -5.71
N LEU A 53 21.62 9.79 -5.34
CA LEU A 53 22.40 8.54 -5.25
C LEU A 53 21.73 7.20 -5.50
N ILE A 54 20.40 7.04 -5.51
CA ILE A 54 19.78 5.78 -5.97
C ILE A 54 18.46 6.15 -6.65
N GLY A 55 18.19 5.56 -7.81
CA GLY A 55 17.11 5.95 -8.72
C GLY A 55 15.72 6.08 -8.11
N MET A 56 14.92 6.93 -8.76
CA MET A 56 13.46 7.10 -8.66
C MET A 56 12.90 7.64 -7.34
N SER A 57 12.49 8.91 -7.36
CA SER A 57 11.91 9.55 -6.17
C SER A 57 10.46 9.10 -5.94
N ALA A 58 10.26 8.24 -4.93
CA ALA A 58 8.95 7.85 -4.45
C ALA A 58 8.13 9.06 -3.97
N ALA A 59 6.88 9.12 -4.40
CA ALA A 59 5.90 10.15 -4.04
C ALA A 59 4.63 9.50 -3.48
N LEU A 60 4.07 10.12 -2.45
CA LEU A 60 2.76 9.75 -1.94
C LEU A 60 1.69 10.40 -2.83
N THR A 61 0.82 9.59 -3.42
CA THR A 61 -0.21 10.03 -4.37
C THR A 61 -1.61 9.82 -3.78
N LEU A 62 -2.32 10.93 -3.58
CA LEU A 62 -3.73 10.97 -3.25
C LEU A 62 -4.56 11.18 -4.52
N THR A 63 -5.42 10.22 -4.84
CA THR A 63 -6.44 10.36 -5.88
C THR A 63 -7.78 10.64 -5.24
N ILE A 64 -8.35 11.81 -5.52
CA ILE A 64 -9.68 12.25 -5.09
C ILE A 64 -10.60 12.17 -6.31
N GLN A 65 -11.59 11.30 -6.29
CA GLN A 65 -12.52 11.08 -7.41
C GLN A 65 -13.97 11.21 -6.94
N ARG A 66 -14.80 11.91 -7.73
CA ARG A 66 -16.25 11.92 -7.51
C ARG A 66 -16.86 10.56 -7.82
N SER A 67 -17.81 10.15 -6.99
CA SER A 67 -18.57 8.92 -7.15
C SER A 67 -20.05 9.16 -6.84
N ALA A 68 -20.90 8.19 -7.19
CA ALA A 68 -22.31 8.21 -6.84
C ALA A 68 -22.47 8.36 -5.32
N GLY A 69 -23.04 9.50 -4.90
CA GLY A 69 -23.31 9.81 -3.49
C GLY A 69 -22.15 10.44 -2.71
N GLY A 70 -21.00 10.74 -3.32
CA GLY A 70 -19.91 11.38 -2.59
C GLY A 70 -18.56 11.48 -3.31
N VAL A 71 -17.49 11.53 -2.52
CA VAL A 71 -16.11 11.64 -2.99
C VAL A 71 -15.28 10.52 -2.37
N MET A 72 -14.52 9.83 -3.22
CA MET A 72 -13.57 8.79 -2.83
C MET A 72 -12.15 9.35 -2.86
N ALA A 73 -11.40 9.11 -1.79
CA ALA A 73 -10.01 9.48 -1.64
C ALA A 73 -9.17 8.21 -1.48
N MET A 74 -8.20 7.99 -2.37
CA MET A 74 -7.32 6.83 -2.37
C MET A 74 -5.87 7.27 -2.23
N VAL A 75 -5.15 6.70 -1.28
CA VAL A 75 -3.73 6.95 -1.07
C VAL A 75 -2.91 5.78 -1.60
N SER A 76 -1.90 6.08 -2.41
CA SER A 76 -1.01 5.12 -3.06
C SER A 76 0.41 5.68 -3.15
N GLU A 77 1.38 4.81 -3.34
CA GLU A 77 2.78 5.20 -3.57
C GLU A 77 3.06 5.10 -5.07
N GLN A 78 3.57 6.18 -5.66
CA GLN A 78 3.85 6.25 -7.10
C GLN A 78 5.13 7.04 -7.33
N GLU A 79 5.67 6.99 -8.55
CA GLU A 79 6.77 7.86 -8.93
C GLU A 79 6.32 9.33 -8.94
N TRP A 80 7.22 10.20 -8.48
CA TRP A 80 7.06 11.63 -8.67
C TRP A 80 7.07 11.98 -10.16
N ILE A 81 6.02 12.64 -10.65
CA ILE A 81 5.96 13.09 -12.05
C ILE A 81 6.61 14.47 -12.13
N ASP A 82 7.64 14.65 -12.96
CA ASP A 82 8.25 15.98 -13.13
C ASP A 82 7.31 16.92 -13.90
N LYS A 83 7.08 18.14 -13.36
CA LYS A 83 6.25 19.20 -13.97
C LYS A 83 6.65 19.57 -15.40
N ALA A 84 7.92 19.31 -15.77
CA ALA A 84 8.45 19.54 -17.12
C ALA A 84 7.94 18.55 -18.18
N ALA A 85 7.40 17.40 -17.76
CA ALA A 85 6.84 16.41 -18.66
C ALA A 85 5.40 16.80 -19.07
N ALA A 86 4.64 17.46 -18.19
CA ALA A 86 3.24 17.81 -18.42
C ALA A 86 3.05 19.01 -19.38
N GLY A 87 3.55 18.89 -20.61
CA GLY A 87 3.23 19.78 -21.73
C GLY A 87 1.84 19.51 -22.29
N ALA A 88 1.17 20.57 -22.74
CA ALA A 88 -0.22 20.56 -23.21
C ALA A 88 -0.49 19.43 -24.23
N LEU A 89 -1.35 18.47 -23.82
CA LEU A 89 -1.89 17.35 -24.61
C LEU A 89 -1.00 16.09 -24.81
N GLY A 90 -0.01 15.82 -23.94
CA GLY A 90 0.96 14.74 -24.22
C GLY A 90 1.10 13.53 -23.27
N ILE A 91 0.70 13.60 -21.98
CA ILE A 91 1.10 12.56 -20.99
C ILE A 91 -0.11 11.92 -20.31
N LEU A 92 -0.86 11.12 -21.06
CA LEU A 92 -1.82 10.17 -20.47
C LEU A 92 -1.56 8.73 -20.94
N PHE A 93 -0.47 8.46 -21.66
CA PHE A 93 -0.29 7.18 -22.35
C PHE A 93 0.94 6.35 -21.93
N LEU A 94 1.84 6.87 -21.08
CA LEU A 94 3.06 6.14 -20.66
C LEU A 94 3.08 5.77 -19.16
N TRP A 95 2.04 6.12 -18.42
CA TRP A 95 1.93 5.84 -16.98
C TRP A 95 1.65 4.38 -16.56
N PRO A 96 1.21 3.40 -17.38
CA PRO A 96 0.96 2.05 -16.87
C PRO A 96 2.22 1.18 -16.89
N LEU A 97 3.30 1.62 -17.54
CA LEU A 97 4.51 0.83 -17.79
C LEU A 97 5.72 1.28 -16.97
N ALA A 98 5.63 2.38 -16.22
CA ALA A 98 6.67 2.85 -15.31
C ALA A 98 6.61 2.14 -13.93
N VAL A 99 6.13 0.89 -13.88
CA VAL A 99 6.23 0.04 -12.70
C VAL A 99 7.55 -0.71 -12.77
N THR A 100 8.66 -0.01 -12.57
CA THR A 100 9.95 -0.68 -12.40
C THR A 100 10.75 -0.05 -11.28
N ALA A 101 10.91 -0.81 -10.19
CA ALA A 101 11.93 -0.69 -9.14
C ALA A 101 11.59 0.11 -7.87
N GLY A 102 11.41 -0.65 -6.78
CA GLY A 102 12.27 -0.50 -5.60
C GLY A 102 11.88 0.50 -4.52
N ALA A 103 10.81 0.24 -3.76
CA ALA A 103 10.60 0.92 -2.49
C ALA A 103 11.34 0.19 -1.35
N GLY A 104 12.57 0.63 -1.10
CA GLY A 104 13.26 0.39 0.17
C GLY A 104 12.67 1.28 1.26
N VAL A 105 12.32 0.65 2.39
CA VAL A 105 11.99 1.20 3.72
C VAL A 105 11.94 2.74 3.80
N LEU A 106 10.80 3.33 3.45
CA LEU A 106 10.43 4.66 3.92
C LEU A 106 9.37 4.47 5.02
N ARG A 107 9.40 5.34 6.03
CA ARG A 107 8.41 5.35 7.12
C ARG A 107 7.05 5.88 6.60
N GLN A 108 6.47 5.21 5.61
CA GLN A 108 5.33 5.66 4.81
C GLN A 108 4.00 5.67 5.58
N ALA A 109 3.81 4.78 6.55
CA ALA A 109 2.57 4.74 7.34
C ALA A 109 2.28 6.04 8.12
N VAL A 110 3.31 6.78 8.55
CA VAL A 110 3.14 8.04 9.29
C VAL A 110 2.68 9.17 8.36
N LEU A 111 3.20 9.21 7.13
CA LEU A 111 2.86 10.20 6.12
C LEU A 111 1.44 9.97 5.58
N GLU A 112 1.08 8.71 5.33
CA GLU A 112 -0.29 8.32 4.94
C GLU A 112 -1.32 8.76 5.99
N GLY A 113 -1.05 8.45 7.26
CA GLY A 113 -1.90 8.88 8.37
C GLY A 113 -1.99 10.41 8.49
N GLN A 114 -0.89 11.13 8.30
CA GLN A 114 -0.87 12.59 8.32
C GLN A 114 -1.65 13.19 7.14
N LEU A 115 -1.51 12.64 5.94
CA LEU A 115 -2.25 13.06 4.76
C LEU A 115 -3.76 12.85 4.94
N LEU A 116 -4.16 11.69 5.44
CA LEU A 116 -5.56 11.37 5.67
C LEU A 116 -6.19 12.24 6.77
N SER A 117 -5.49 12.46 7.88
CA SER A 117 -5.99 13.34 8.96
C SER A 117 -6.07 14.80 8.53
N THR A 118 -5.12 15.27 7.71
CA THR A 118 -5.18 16.61 7.11
C THR A 118 -6.36 16.71 6.15
N LEU A 119 -6.55 15.70 5.29
CA LEU A 119 -7.68 15.63 4.37
C LEU A 119 -9.01 15.65 5.13
N ASP A 120 -9.16 14.85 6.18
CA ASP A 120 -10.38 14.84 7.02
C ASP A 120 -10.66 16.24 7.59
N THR A 121 -9.64 16.92 8.09
CA THR A 121 -9.75 18.28 8.65
C THR A 121 -10.23 19.27 7.59
N LEU A 122 -9.66 19.22 6.38
CA LEU A 122 -10.04 20.09 5.27
C LEU A 122 -11.45 19.81 4.76
N VAL A 123 -11.85 18.54 4.73
CA VAL A 123 -13.21 18.13 4.37
C VAL A 123 -14.22 18.67 5.39
N MET A 124 -13.96 18.49 6.68
CA MET A 124 -14.84 18.98 7.76
C MET A 124 -14.92 20.51 7.79
N ARG A 125 -13.84 21.21 7.43
CA ARG A 125 -13.83 22.67 7.28
C ARG A 125 -14.72 23.15 6.13
N GLN A 126 -14.76 22.40 5.05
CA GLN A 126 -15.61 22.72 3.90
C GLN A 126 -17.08 22.35 4.17
N ARG A 127 -17.32 21.24 4.86
CA ARG A 127 -18.64 20.65 5.11
C ARG A 127 -18.67 19.95 6.47
N ALA A 128 -19.34 20.56 7.45
CA ALA A 128 -19.41 20.05 8.82
C ALA A 128 -20.34 18.83 8.98
N ASP A 129 -21.19 18.55 7.98
CA ASP A 129 -22.17 17.46 7.95
C ASP A 129 -21.66 16.19 7.23
N VAL A 130 -20.40 16.18 6.80
CA VAL A 130 -19.82 15.04 6.07
C VAL A 130 -19.76 13.80 6.94
N LYS A 131 -20.38 12.72 6.46
CA LYS A 131 -20.22 11.38 7.03
C LYS A 131 -19.03 10.69 6.35
N ILE A 132 -18.02 10.37 7.16
CA ILE A 132 -16.93 9.46 6.78
C ILE A 132 -17.42 8.06 7.10
N GLY A 133 -17.65 7.24 6.08
CA GLY A 133 -18.26 5.91 6.23
C GLY A 133 -17.50 4.82 5.48
N PRO A 134 -17.79 3.53 5.75
CA PRO A 134 -17.28 2.44 4.94
C PRO A 134 -17.70 2.65 3.49
N LEU A 135 -16.85 2.25 2.52
CA LEU A 135 -17.21 2.34 1.11
C LEU A 135 -18.54 1.63 0.87
N PRO A 136 -19.49 2.23 0.12
CA PRO A 136 -20.73 1.55 -0.24
C PRO A 136 -20.44 0.17 -0.86
N PRO A 137 -21.16 -0.90 -0.48
CA PRO A 137 -20.88 -2.27 -0.95
C PRO A 137 -20.91 -2.39 -2.48
N GLU A 138 -21.78 -1.62 -3.14
CA GLU A 138 -21.85 -1.51 -4.60
C GLU A 138 -20.55 -0.98 -5.24
N MET A 139 -19.89 -0.06 -4.55
CA MET A 139 -18.63 0.53 -5.00
C MET A 139 -17.44 -0.39 -4.71
N GLN A 140 -17.48 -1.14 -3.60
CA GLN A 140 -16.50 -2.20 -3.33
C GLN A 140 -16.52 -3.26 -4.44
N ALA A 141 -17.72 -3.63 -4.92
CA ALA A 141 -17.89 -4.57 -6.03
C ALA A 141 -17.37 -4.03 -7.37
N GLN A 142 -17.53 -2.72 -7.65
CA GLN A 142 -16.96 -2.11 -8.86
C GLN A 142 -15.43 -2.01 -8.81
N MET A 143 -14.85 -1.73 -7.65
CA MET A 143 -13.40 -1.65 -7.48
C MET A 143 -12.75 -3.04 -7.59
N GLN A 144 -13.43 -4.10 -7.12
CA GLN A 144 -13.05 -5.50 -7.38
C GLN A 144 -13.14 -5.88 -8.87
N ARG A 145 -14.08 -5.30 -9.62
CA ARG A 145 -14.22 -5.52 -11.07
C ARG A 145 -13.23 -4.75 -11.94
N GLN A 146 -12.64 -3.67 -11.42
CA GLN A 146 -11.64 -2.86 -12.12
C GLN A 146 -10.19 -3.26 -11.78
N ALA A 147 -10.00 -4.27 -10.93
CA ALA A 147 -8.71 -4.93 -10.82
C ALA A 147 -8.30 -5.46 -12.21
N PRO A 148 -7.04 -5.30 -12.64
CA PRO A 148 -6.58 -5.87 -13.91
C PRO A 148 -6.90 -7.37 -13.92
N PRO A 149 -7.37 -7.93 -15.04
CA PRO A 149 -7.58 -9.37 -15.14
C PRO A 149 -6.22 -10.04 -15.03
N THR A 150 -5.84 -10.46 -13.82
CA THR A 150 -4.80 -11.48 -13.67
C THR A 150 -5.42 -12.79 -14.17
N GLY A 151 -5.24 -13.06 -15.47
CA GLY A 151 -5.38 -14.38 -16.09
C GLY A 151 -6.79 -14.99 -16.12
N ASN A 152 -7.28 -15.22 -17.33
CA ASN A 152 -8.36 -16.15 -17.73
C ASN A 152 -9.29 -16.75 -16.63
N PRO A 153 -10.60 -16.44 -16.66
CA PRO A 153 -11.59 -17.21 -15.93
C PRO A 153 -11.90 -18.49 -16.73
N ALA A 154 -11.03 -19.49 -16.64
CA ALA A 154 -11.42 -20.85 -16.99
C ALA A 154 -12.12 -21.46 -15.76
N SER A 155 -13.45 -21.39 -15.79
CA SER A 155 -14.39 -22.33 -15.18
C SER A 155 -13.97 -22.99 -13.86
N ALA A 156 -14.49 -22.49 -12.74
CA ALA A 156 -14.55 -23.28 -11.52
C ALA A 156 -15.97 -23.23 -10.95
N SER A 157 -16.74 -24.27 -11.30
CA SER A 157 -17.90 -24.75 -10.54
C SER A 157 -17.58 -24.87 -9.04
N PRO A 158 -18.58 -24.87 -8.15
CA PRO A 158 -18.34 -25.12 -6.73
C PRO A 158 -18.00 -26.59 -6.53
N GLN A 159 -16.71 -26.93 -6.61
CA GLN A 159 -16.20 -28.23 -6.20
C GLN A 159 -15.57 -28.08 -4.82
N SER A 160 -16.33 -28.56 -3.84
CA SER A 160 -15.91 -29.39 -2.72
C SER A 160 -14.49 -29.19 -2.19
N ALA A 161 -14.44 -28.77 -0.93
CA ALA A 161 -13.27 -28.82 -0.06
C ALA A 161 -12.59 -30.21 -0.06
N THR A 162 -11.52 -30.34 -0.84
CA THR A 162 -10.45 -31.33 -0.66
C THR A 162 -9.15 -30.72 -1.15
N GLY A 163 -8.61 -29.75 -0.40
CA GLY A 163 -7.22 -29.35 -0.56
C GLY A 163 -6.31 -30.41 0.08
N PRO A 164 -5.19 -30.81 -0.56
CA PRO A 164 -4.28 -31.79 0.00
C PRO A 164 -3.63 -31.22 1.26
N ARG A 165 -3.72 -31.99 2.36
CA ARG A 165 -2.97 -31.73 3.59
C ARG A 165 -1.47 -31.84 3.24
N PRO A 166 -0.63 -30.85 3.61
CA PRO A 166 0.80 -30.91 3.30
C PRO A 166 1.42 -32.20 3.84
N GLY A 167 2.20 -32.88 3.00
CA GLY A 167 2.94 -34.07 3.36
C GLY A 167 4.12 -33.75 4.29
N PRO A 168 4.73 -34.76 4.93
CA PRO A 168 5.95 -34.55 5.70
C PRO A 168 7.05 -33.95 4.80
N GLY A 169 7.64 -32.83 5.23
CA GLY A 169 8.66 -32.11 4.47
C GLY A 169 8.15 -30.98 3.57
N GLN A 170 6.87 -30.64 3.63
CA GLN A 170 6.29 -29.53 2.87
C GLN A 170 5.77 -28.42 3.80
N ILE A 171 5.95 -27.17 3.38
CA ILE A 171 5.51 -25.97 4.10
C ILE A 171 4.52 -25.17 3.25
N GLN A 172 3.41 -24.78 3.86
CA GLN A 172 2.41 -23.96 3.19
C GLN A 172 2.74 -22.47 3.36
N CYS A 173 2.77 -21.74 2.25
CA CYS A 173 2.97 -20.30 2.27
C CYS A 173 1.78 -19.59 2.93
N LEU A 174 2.01 -18.82 4.00
CA LEU A 174 0.94 -18.05 4.66
C LEU A 174 0.41 -16.87 3.83
N ASN A 175 1.11 -16.51 2.75
CA ASN A 175 0.72 -15.39 1.90
C ASN A 175 -0.16 -15.80 0.71
N CYS A 176 0.19 -16.87 0.00
CA CYS A 176 -0.54 -17.32 -1.19
C CYS A 176 -1.02 -18.78 -1.12
N GLN A 177 -0.79 -19.45 0.01
CA GLN A 177 -1.20 -20.82 0.29
C GLN A 177 -0.56 -21.91 -0.58
N GLU A 178 0.42 -21.55 -1.41
CA GLU A 178 1.22 -22.50 -2.19
C GLU A 178 1.99 -23.46 -1.28
N ILE A 179 2.07 -24.72 -1.67
CA ILE A 179 2.85 -25.73 -0.96
C ILE A 179 4.27 -25.72 -1.52
N ASN A 180 5.25 -25.48 -0.65
CA ASN A 180 6.67 -25.40 -0.98
C ASN A 180 7.42 -26.48 -0.20
N GLU A 181 8.69 -26.75 -0.54
CA GLU A 181 9.50 -27.68 0.24
C GLU A 181 9.94 -27.00 1.55
N ALA A 182 10.04 -27.76 2.65
CA ALA A 182 10.35 -27.20 3.97
C ALA A 182 11.75 -26.55 4.04
N GLU A 183 12.62 -26.82 3.07
CA GLU A 183 13.96 -26.25 2.93
C GLU A 183 13.96 -24.91 2.16
N ASP A 184 12.85 -24.55 1.51
CA ASP A 184 12.75 -23.32 0.74
C ASP A 184 12.71 -22.08 1.65
N PHE A 185 13.59 -21.12 1.37
CA PHE A 185 13.62 -19.84 2.08
C PHE A 185 12.53 -18.87 1.60
N TYR A 186 12.13 -18.99 0.32
CA TYR A 186 11.16 -18.11 -0.35
C TYR A 186 10.12 -18.94 -1.10
N CYS A 187 8.89 -18.44 -1.14
CA CYS A 187 7.81 -19.10 -1.86
C CYS A 187 8.06 -19.03 -3.37
N SER A 188 8.03 -20.17 -4.05
CA SER A 188 8.21 -20.28 -5.50
C SER A 188 7.14 -19.55 -6.31
N HIS A 189 5.93 -19.40 -5.74
CA HIS A 189 4.81 -18.75 -6.40
C HIS A 189 4.71 -17.24 -6.15
N CYS A 190 4.86 -16.78 -4.90
CA CYS A 190 4.68 -15.35 -4.56
C CYS A 190 5.95 -14.61 -4.13
N GLY A 191 7.10 -15.27 -4.08
CA GLY A 191 8.40 -14.69 -3.74
C GLY A 191 8.57 -14.26 -2.27
N LYS A 192 7.53 -14.36 -1.42
CA LYS A 192 7.62 -14.00 -0.01
C LYS A 192 8.37 -15.07 0.80
N PRO A 193 9.10 -14.67 1.87
CA PRO A 193 9.85 -15.61 2.67
C PRO A 193 8.91 -16.60 3.37
N LEU A 194 9.24 -17.89 3.31
CA LEU A 194 8.47 -18.98 3.94
C LEU A 194 8.79 -19.12 5.44
N SER A 195 9.30 -18.05 6.06
CA SER A 195 9.92 -18.04 7.39
C SER A 195 9.02 -18.63 8.50
N LEU A 196 9.11 -19.94 8.68
CA LEU A 196 8.57 -20.68 9.81
C LEU A 196 9.67 -21.42 10.59
N HIS A 197 10.89 -20.90 10.58
CA HIS A 197 11.95 -21.36 11.50
C HIS A 197 12.49 -20.21 12.34
N LYS A 198 11.59 -19.34 12.81
CA LYS A 198 11.90 -18.45 13.94
C LYS A 198 11.95 -19.30 15.21
N ARG A 199 13.14 -19.77 15.58
CA ARG A 199 13.37 -20.43 16.86
C ARG A 199 13.15 -19.37 17.94
N LEU A 200 12.17 -19.56 18.82
CA LEU A 200 11.95 -18.69 19.97
C LEU A 200 12.62 -19.29 21.19
N CYS A 201 13.23 -18.44 22.02
CA CYS A 201 13.78 -18.89 23.29
C CYS A 201 12.65 -19.39 24.21
N PRO A 202 12.74 -20.60 24.79
CA PRO A 202 11.68 -21.14 25.66
C PRO A 202 11.53 -20.35 26.97
N GLN A 203 12.56 -19.62 27.39
CA GLN A 203 12.56 -18.90 28.67
C GLN A 203 12.02 -17.46 28.52
N CYS A 204 12.53 -16.70 27.55
CA CYS A 204 12.18 -15.28 27.39
C CYS A 204 11.38 -14.95 26.12
N LYS A 205 11.08 -15.94 25.27
CA LYS A 205 10.38 -15.80 23.98
C LYS A 205 11.05 -14.89 22.95
N ALA A 206 12.30 -14.46 23.19
CA ALA A 206 13.08 -13.74 22.21
C ALA A 206 13.39 -14.61 20.98
N GLU A 207 13.41 -14.00 19.80
CA GLU A 207 13.84 -14.67 18.56
C GLU A 207 15.33 -15.04 18.66
N VAL A 208 15.64 -16.29 18.35
CA VAL A 208 17.00 -16.82 18.34
C VAL A 208 17.37 -17.38 16.98
N LYS A 209 18.64 -17.19 16.59
CA LYS A 209 19.19 -17.74 15.35
C LYS A 209 19.09 -19.27 15.37
N ALA A 210 18.85 -19.87 14.21
CA ALA A 210 18.60 -21.31 14.05
C ALA A 210 19.64 -22.21 14.76
N ASN A 211 20.91 -21.78 14.81
CA ASN A 211 22.01 -22.53 15.42
C ASN A 211 22.61 -21.85 16.67
N ALA A 212 21.88 -20.96 17.33
CA ALA A 212 22.36 -20.33 18.56
C ALA A 212 22.44 -21.38 19.69
N ALA A 213 23.61 -21.55 20.29
CA ALA A 213 23.79 -22.41 21.48
C ALA A 213 23.18 -21.78 22.75
N PHE A 214 23.07 -20.45 22.79
CA PHE A 214 22.51 -19.69 23.91
C PHE A 214 21.64 -18.54 23.40
N CYS A 215 20.61 -18.18 24.18
CA CYS A 215 19.82 -16.99 23.90
C CYS A 215 20.60 -15.72 24.22
N THR A 216 20.73 -14.82 23.25
CA THR A 216 21.43 -13.52 23.42
C THR A 216 20.67 -12.52 24.29
N LYS A 217 19.41 -12.82 24.67
CA LYS A 217 18.59 -11.96 25.53
C LYS A 217 18.56 -12.38 26.99
N CYS A 218 18.50 -13.67 27.28
CA CYS A 218 18.38 -14.17 28.66
C CYS A 218 19.47 -15.17 29.07
N GLY A 219 20.38 -15.53 28.17
CA GLY A 219 21.50 -16.45 28.46
C GLY A 219 21.12 -17.93 28.54
N THR A 220 19.85 -18.30 28.38
CA THR A 220 19.40 -19.70 28.44
C THR A 220 20.03 -20.53 27.33
N SER A 221 20.55 -21.72 27.66
CA SER A 221 21.06 -22.70 26.70
C SER A 221 19.93 -23.20 25.79
N LEU A 222 20.26 -23.36 24.51
CA LEU A 222 19.36 -23.80 23.44
C LEU A 222 19.89 -25.07 22.74
N ALA A 223 20.89 -25.72 23.34
CA ALA A 223 21.34 -27.04 22.91
C ALA A 223 20.15 -28.01 22.94
N ALA A 224 19.92 -28.68 21.81
CA ALA A 224 18.92 -29.72 21.72
C ALA A 224 19.42 -30.93 22.53
N ASP A 225 18.74 -31.24 23.63
CA ASP A 225 18.79 -32.58 24.18
C ASP A 225 18.13 -33.53 23.17
N ALA A 226 18.78 -34.69 22.97
CA ALA A 226 18.50 -35.69 21.94
C ALA A 226 17.06 -36.24 21.93
#